data_AF-A0A673HNE3-F1
#
_entry.id   AF-A0A673HNE3-F1
#
_cell.length_a   1.000
_cell.length_b   1.000
_cell.length_c   1.000
_cell.angle_alpha   90.00
_cell.angle_beta   90.00
_cell.angle_gamma   90.00
#
_symmetry.space_group_name_H-M   'P 1'
#
loop_
_entity.id
_entity.type
_entity.pdbx_description
1 polymer ?
#
loop_
_entity_poly.entity_id
_entity_poly.type
_entity_poly.pdbx_seq_one_letter_code
_entity_poly.pdbx_strand_id
1 'polypeptide(L)'
;MISEGSRDTEDWSNYAENSALITVYMPTSSSWRKGSALLINNITFDRSEYNRPGAELDEENMEWLLRALGYSVEKHTNLSGDAINIAVKNFSKRYEHRDSDSTFVVIMSHGDRFDNKDAILGVHYQRKNPNDYFFVENIFSHLNSVNCPALIDKPKVILIQACRGGTTITCCYCIFRGRTLQVNGVKTI
;
A
#
# COMPACT_ATOMS: atom_id res chain seq x y z
N MET A 1 -67.23 0.91 -10.39
CA MET A 1 -66.06 0.92 -11.29
C MET A 1 -64.96 1.76 -10.66
N ILE A 2 -64.09 1.11 -9.87
CA ILE A 2 -62.65 1.42 -9.77
C ILE A 2 -62.03 0.05 -9.55
N SER A 3 -61.25 -0.42 -10.54
CA SER A 3 -60.54 -1.70 -10.52
C SER A 3 -59.28 -1.56 -9.68
N GLU A 4 -59.10 -2.43 -8.68
CA GLU A 4 -57.84 -2.58 -7.95
C GLU A 4 -56.80 -3.17 -8.92
N GLY A 5 -55.74 -2.39 -9.18
CA GLY A 5 -54.59 -2.84 -9.97
C GLY A 5 -53.80 -3.89 -9.22
N SER A 6 -53.45 -4.96 -9.93
CA SER A 6 -52.59 -6.05 -9.49
C SER A 6 -51.25 -5.52 -8.97
N ARG A 7 -50.87 -5.93 -7.76
CA ARG A 7 -49.49 -5.80 -7.27
C ARG A 7 -48.66 -6.83 -8.01
N ASP A 8 -47.89 -6.36 -8.99
CA ASP A 8 -46.81 -7.14 -9.58
C ASP A 8 -45.84 -7.48 -8.44
N THR A 9 -45.76 -8.76 -8.09
CA THR A 9 -44.74 -9.28 -7.18
C THR A 9 -43.42 -9.26 -7.95
N GLU A 10 -42.61 -8.21 -7.75
CA GLU A 10 -41.23 -8.20 -8.21
C GLU A 10 -40.51 -9.42 -7.61
N ASP A 11 -40.07 -10.31 -8.48
CA ASP A 11 -39.33 -11.51 -8.14
C ASP A 11 -37.89 -11.12 -7.74
N TRP A 12 -37.70 -10.92 -6.43
CA TRP A 12 -36.41 -10.57 -5.83
C TRP A 12 -35.37 -11.69 -5.86
N SER A 13 -35.73 -12.90 -6.31
CA SER A 13 -34.81 -14.04 -6.31
C SER A 13 -33.66 -13.90 -7.33
N ASN A 14 -33.87 -13.14 -8.41
CA ASN A 14 -32.84 -12.90 -9.43
C ASN A 14 -31.73 -11.91 -9.01
N TYR A 15 -31.97 -11.06 -8.00
CA TYR A 15 -30.93 -10.15 -7.50
C TYR A 15 -29.91 -10.85 -6.59
N ALA A 16 -30.31 -11.95 -5.94
CA ALA A 16 -29.42 -12.74 -5.11
C ALA A 16 -28.44 -13.60 -5.94
N GLU A 17 -28.87 -14.11 -7.10
CA GLU A 17 -28.00 -14.92 -7.96
C GLU A 17 -26.94 -14.10 -8.70
N ASN A 18 -27.21 -12.82 -8.99
CA ASN A 18 -26.23 -11.92 -9.60
C ASN A 18 -25.35 -11.14 -8.59
N SER A 19 -25.52 -11.41 -7.29
CA SER A 19 -24.69 -10.84 -6.20
C SER A 19 -23.35 -11.58 -6.01
N ALA A 20 -23.04 -12.58 -6.84
CA ALA A 20 -21.90 -13.48 -6.67
C ALA A 20 -20.51 -12.89 -6.98
N LEU A 21 -20.34 -11.58 -7.21
CA LEU A 21 -19.05 -11.01 -7.60
C LEU A 21 -18.62 -9.73 -6.88
N ILE A 22 -19.16 -9.45 -5.69
CA ILE A 22 -18.51 -8.51 -4.76
C ILE A 22 -17.94 -9.33 -3.59
N THR A 23 -16.73 -9.86 -3.78
CA THR A 23 -15.96 -10.53 -2.71
C THR A 23 -15.34 -9.48 -1.79
N VAL A 24 -16.15 -8.88 -0.92
CA VAL A 24 -15.65 -8.03 0.17
C VAL A 24 -14.87 -8.91 1.15
N TYR A 25 -13.64 -8.51 1.48
CA TYR A 25 -12.87 -9.19 2.51
C TYR A 25 -13.58 -9.03 3.88
N MET A 26 -13.87 -10.14 4.53
CA MET A 26 -14.48 -10.16 5.86
C MET A 26 -13.37 -10.32 6.91
N PRO A 27 -13.12 -9.29 7.75
CA PRO A 27 -12.18 -9.40 8.86
C PRO A 27 -12.59 -10.49 9.85
N THR A 28 -11.63 -11.06 10.57
CA THR A 28 -11.94 -12.03 11.62
C THR A 28 -12.67 -11.35 12.77
N SER A 29 -13.70 -11.98 13.33
CA SER A 29 -14.55 -11.37 14.39
C SER A 29 -13.84 -11.19 15.73
N SER A 30 -12.60 -11.66 15.87
CA SER A 30 -11.79 -11.64 17.10
C SER A 30 -10.58 -10.70 17.05
N SER A 31 -10.27 -10.08 15.91
CA SER A 31 -9.13 -9.17 15.77
C SER A 31 -9.45 -7.80 16.37
N TRP A 32 -9.16 -7.63 17.66
CA TRP A 32 -9.20 -6.30 18.28
C TRP A 32 -8.20 -5.30 17.64
N ARG A 33 -7.26 -5.78 16.82
CA ARG A 33 -6.23 -4.98 16.15
C ARG A 33 -6.26 -5.19 14.64
N LYS A 34 -6.45 -4.11 13.87
CA LYS A 34 -6.52 -4.15 12.40
C LYS A 34 -5.19 -4.56 11.76
N GLY A 35 -4.07 -4.21 12.40
CA GLY A 35 -2.73 -4.66 12.04
C GLY A 35 -1.62 -3.66 12.29
N SER A 36 -0.47 -3.90 11.67
CA SER A 36 0.64 -2.96 11.63
C SER A 36 0.69 -2.24 10.28
N ALA A 37 1.17 -1.00 10.27
CA ALA A 37 1.42 -0.21 9.08
C ALA A 37 2.87 0.29 9.07
N LEU A 38 3.51 0.27 7.90
CA LEU A 38 4.84 0.83 7.69
C LEU A 38 4.69 2.19 6.99
N LEU A 39 5.29 3.24 7.54
CA LEU A 39 5.34 4.58 6.95
C LEU A 39 6.80 4.99 6.79
N ILE A 40 7.23 5.20 5.55
CA ILE A 40 8.57 5.68 5.21
C ILE A 40 8.44 7.00 4.46
N ASN A 41 9.11 8.04 4.95
CA ASN A 41 9.13 9.35 4.29
C ASN A 41 10.55 9.90 4.18
N ASN A 42 11.03 10.09 2.95
CA ASN A 42 12.32 10.75 2.71
C ASN A 42 12.06 12.23 2.41
N ILE A 43 12.52 13.10 3.30
CA ILE A 43 12.23 14.53 3.30
C ILE A 43 13.50 15.33 3.02
N THR A 44 14.57 15.01 3.74
CA THR A 44 15.88 15.66 3.63
C THR A 44 16.86 14.74 2.93
N PHE A 45 17.43 15.21 1.84
CA PHE A 45 18.40 14.50 1.00
C PHE A 45 19.76 15.18 1.11
N ASP A 46 20.84 14.44 0.83
CA ASP A 46 22.21 15.00 0.80
C ASP A 46 22.33 16.18 -0.18
N ARG A 47 21.53 16.12 -1.25
CA ARG A 47 21.37 17.20 -2.23
C ARG A 47 20.15 18.02 -1.85
N SER A 48 20.39 19.23 -1.33
CA SER A 48 19.35 20.15 -0.85
C SER A 48 18.26 20.47 -1.88
N GLU A 49 18.58 20.43 -3.17
CA GLU A 49 17.63 20.62 -4.27
C GLU A 49 16.57 19.52 -4.39
N TYR A 50 16.82 18.35 -3.78
CA TYR A 50 15.85 17.27 -3.67
C TYR A 50 15.10 17.28 -2.33
N ASN A 51 15.34 18.23 -1.44
CA ASN A 51 14.54 18.32 -0.22
C ASN A 51 13.06 18.51 -0.58
N ARG A 52 12.18 17.89 0.22
CA ARG A 52 10.72 17.91 0.05
C ARG A 52 10.09 18.73 1.18
N PRO A 53 10.28 20.07 1.21
CA PRO A 53 9.75 20.89 2.29
C PRO A 53 8.23 20.78 2.34
N GLY A 54 7.68 20.56 3.54
CA GLY A 54 6.25 20.35 3.75
C GLY A 54 5.83 18.89 3.76
N ALA A 55 6.71 17.95 3.37
CA ALA A 55 6.44 16.52 3.47
C ALA A 55 6.36 16.05 4.93
N GLU A 56 6.81 16.84 5.90
CA GLU A 56 6.58 16.61 7.33
C GLU A 56 5.09 16.58 7.66
N LEU A 57 4.31 17.50 7.07
CA LEU A 57 2.86 17.56 7.27
C LEU A 57 2.17 16.35 6.63
N ASP A 58 2.63 15.90 5.47
CA ASP A 58 2.15 14.66 4.85
C ASP A 58 2.43 13.43 5.74
N GLU A 59 3.60 13.38 6.37
CA GLU A 59 3.97 12.33 7.34
C GLU A 59 3.01 12.30 8.52
N GLU A 60 2.79 13.45 9.16
CA GLU A 60 1.93 13.59 10.33
C GLU A 60 0.47 13.21 10.00
N ASN A 61 -0.05 13.70 8.87
CA ASN A 61 -1.40 13.39 8.43
C ASN A 61 -1.58 11.91 8.12
N MET A 62 -0.60 11.28 7.46
CA MET A 62 -0.66 9.85 7.15
C MET A 62 -0.53 8.98 8.40
N GLU A 63 0.35 9.35 9.33
CA GLU A 63 0.46 8.68 10.62
C GLU A 63 -0.85 8.77 11.41
N TRP A 64 -1.44 9.97 11.49
CA TRP A 64 -2.73 10.19 12.15
C TRP A 64 -3.83 9.35 11.49
N LEU A 65 -3.93 9.35 10.16
CA LEU A 65 -4.92 8.58 9.41
C LEU A 65 -4.80 7.08 9.70
N LEU A 66 -3.60 6.52 9.62
CA LEU A 66 -3.37 5.08 9.86
C LEU A 66 -3.69 4.69 11.31
N ARG A 67 -3.34 5.54 12.28
CA ARG A 67 -3.70 5.34 13.68
C ARG A 67 -5.21 5.44 13.89
N ALA A 68 -5.89 6.40 13.26
CA ALA A 68 -7.34 6.56 13.32
C ALA A 68 -8.08 5.35 12.71
N LEU A 69 -7.49 4.69 11.71
CA LEU A 69 -7.98 3.43 11.14
C LEU A 69 -7.70 2.20 12.03
N GLY A 70 -6.96 2.36 13.13
CA GLY A 70 -6.66 1.33 14.12
C GLY A 70 -5.38 0.53 13.89
N TYR A 71 -4.46 1.03 13.06
CA TYR A 71 -3.16 0.40 12.82
C TYR A 71 -2.08 0.89 13.79
N SER A 72 -1.18 -0.02 14.18
CA SER A 72 0.08 0.35 14.82
C SER A 72 1.07 0.82 13.75
N VAL A 73 1.45 2.10 13.77
CA VAL A 73 2.34 2.68 12.76
C VAL A 73 3.80 2.54 13.17
N GLU A 74 4.60 1.92 12.32
CA GLU A 74 6.05 1.93 12.35
C GLU A 74 6.55 2.98 11.37
N LYS A 75 7.22 4.01 11.89
CA LYS A 75 7.62 5.18 11.11
C LYS A 75 9.13 5.26 10.95
N HIS A 76 9.58 5.56 9.74
CA HIS A 76 10.98 5.84 9.42
C HIS A 76 11.08 7.07 8.53
N THR A 77 12.10 7.90 8.77
CA THR A 77 12.32 9.13 8.04
C THR A 77 13.75 9.16 7.50
N ASN A 78 13.93 9.60 6.25
CA ASN A 78 15.23 9.81 5.61
C ASN A 78 16.11 8.54 5.52
N LEU A 79 15.61 7.52 4.83
CA LEU A 79 16.32 6.25 4.61
C LEU A 79 17.08 6.21 3.27
N SER A 80 18.21 5.50 3.27
CA SER A 80 18.86 5.04 2.04
C SER A 80 18.02 3.95 1.35
N GLY A 81 18.28 3.66 0.07
CA GLY A 81 17.61 2.60 -0.68
C GLY A 81 17.75 1.23 -0.01
N ASP A 82 18.95 0.91 0.51
CA ASP A 82 19.16 -0.34 1.26
C ASP A 82 18.43 -0.34 2.61
N ALA A 83 18.40 0.80 3.32
CA ALA A 83 17.65 0.90 4.56
C ALA A 83 16.14 0.77 4.34
N ILE A 84 15.58 1.27 3.23
CA ILE A 84 14.19 1.02 2.82
C ILE A 84 13.96 -0.48 2.64
N ASN A 85 14.85 -1.18 1.92
CA ASN A 85 14.77 -2.61 1.72
C ASN A 85 14.78 -3.39 3.04
N ILE A 86 15.67 -3.03 3.96
CA ILE A 86 15.77 -3.63 5.29
C ILE A 86 14.49 -3.37 6.10
N ALA A 87 13.98 -2.14 6.09
CA ALA A 87 12.74 -1.78 6.79
C ALA A 87 11.55 -2.60 6.30
N VAL A 88 11.36 -2.70 4.97
CA VAL A 88 10.27 -3.51 4.37
C VAL A 88 10.43 -4.99 4.69
N LYS A 89 11.66 -5.53 4.64
CA LYS A 89 11.96 -6.92 4.96
C LYS A 89 11.75 -7.26 6.45
N ASN A 90 12.10 -6.34 7.35
CA ASN A 90 11.89 -6.52 8.78
C ASN A 90 10.40 -6.42 9.10
N PHE A 91 9.72 -5.45 8.50
CA PHE A 91 8.28 -5.28 8.62
C PHE A 91 7.52 -6.53 8.17
N SER A 92 7.90 -7.18 7.06
CA SER A 92 7.24 -8.40 6.59
C SER A 92 7.38 -9.59 7.55
N LYS A 93 8.35 -9.56 8.47
CA LYS A 93 8.62 -10.62 9.45
C LYS A 93 8.00 -10.38 10.82
N ARG A 94 7.26 -9.29 11.00
CA ARG A 94 6.62 -8.94 12.26
C ARG A 94 5.60 -9.98 12.71
N TYR A 95 5.63 -10.32 14.00
CA TYR A 95 4.77 -11.35 14.56
C TYR A 95 3.31 -10.88 14.62
N GLU A 96 3.08 -9.57 14.72
CA GLU A 96 1.77 -8.94 14.78
C GLU A 96 0.92 -9.22 13.54
N HIS A 97 1.55 -9.55 12.40
CA HIS A 97 0.84 -9.92 11.18
C HIS A 97 0.03 -11.21 11.32
N ARG A 98 0.36 -12.08 12.28
CA ARG A 98 -0.38 -13.32 12.52
C ARG A 98 -1.80 -13.03 12.99
N ASP A 99 -1.94 -12.04 13.88
CA ASP A 99 -3.19 -11.69 14.55
C ASP A 99 -3.88 -10.45 13.94
N SER A 100 -3.33 -9.90 12.85
CA SER A 100 -3.93 -8.78 12.10
C SER A 100 -4.80 -9.28 10.94
N ASP A 101 -5.73 -8.45 10.47
CA ASP A 101 -6.51 -8.75 9.26
C ASP A 101 -5.91 -8.17 7.98
N SER A 102 -5.07 -7.15 8.09
CA SER A 102 -4.52 -6.43 6.94
C SER A 102 -3.28 -5.62 7.31
N THR A 103 -2.61 -5.07 6.30
CA THR A 103 -1.47 -4.16 6.52
C THR A 103 -1.45 -3.03 5.51
N PHE A 104 -0.80 -1.94 5.89
CA PHE A 104 -0.45 -0.81 5.03
C PHE A 104 1.06 -0.66 4.92
N VAL A 105 1.54 -0.35 3.71
CA VAL A 105 2.91 0.11 3.47
C VAL A 105 2.84 1.41 2.68
N VAL A 106 3.29 2.50 3.29
CA VAL A 106 3.28 3.84 2.70
C VAL A 106 4.73 4.29 2.52
N ILE A 107 5.12 4.62 1.29
CA ILE A 107 6.46 5.15 1.00
C ILE A 107 6.35 6.43 0.19
N MET A 108 6.96 7.50 0.70
CA MET A 108 6.93 8.84 0.12
C MET A 108 8.36 9.33 -0.08
N SER A 109 8.78 9.54 -1.33
CA SER A 109 10.13 9.98 -1.68
C SER A 109 10.16 10.52 -3.11
N HIS A 110 11.34 10.88 -3.60
CA HIS A 110 11.58 10.93 -5.05
C HIS A 110 11.57 9.54 -5.64
N GLY A 111 11.29 9.47 -6.94
CA GLY A 111 11.35 8.24 -7.68
C GLY A 111 11.87 8.46 -9.09
N ASP A 112 12.37 7.39 -9.67
CA ASP A 112 12.83 7.35 -11.04
C ASP A 112 12.52 5.98 -11.66
N ARG A 113 12.90 5.78 -12.91
CA ARG A 113 12.75 4.51 -13.61
C ARG A 113 14.10 4.02 -14.12
N PHE A 114 14.55 2.89 -13.59
CA PHE A 114 15.78 2.21 -14.02
C PHE A 114 15.42 0.87 -14.64
N ASP A 115 15.97 0.55 -15.82
CA ASP A 115 15.76 -0.73 -16.50
C ASP A 115 14.28 -1.13 -16.63
N ASN A 116 13.41 -0.15 -16.96
CA ASN A 116 11.96 -0.28 -17.03
C ASN A 116 11.24 -0.55 -15.70
N LYS A 117 11.92 -0.49 -14.56
CA LYS A 117 11.38 -0.72 -13.21
C LYS A 117 11.27 0.58 -12.44
N ASP A 118 10.20 0.69 -11.67
CA ASP A 118 9.99 1.85 -10.79
C ASP A 118 10.89 1.74 -9.56
N ALA A 119 11.59 2.81 -9.26
CA ALA A 119 12.52 2.90 -8.15
C ALA A 119 12.20 4.11 -7.26
N ILE A 120 12.34 3.90 -5.96
CA ILE A 120 12.25 4.91 -4.91
C ILE A 120 13.67 5.33 -4.57
N LEU A 121 13.98 6.62 -4.65
CA LEU A 121 15.32 7.13 -4.38
C LEU A 121 15.57 7.23 -2.86
N GLY A 122 16.76 6.80 -2.43
CA GLY A 122 17.25 7.01 -1.08
C GLY A 122 17.80 8.43 -0.87
N VAL A 123 18.02 8.80 0.39
CA VAL A 123 18.47 10.16 0.75
C VAL A 123 19.88 10.52 0.28
N HIS A 124 20.70 9.51 -0.03
CA HIS A 124 22.07 9.67 -0.53
C HIS A 124 22.16 9.53 -2.05
N TYR A 125 21.04 9.49 -2.77
CA TYR A 125 21.03 9.38 -4.23
C TYR A 125 21.65 10.62 -4.88
N GLN A 126 22.74 10.42 -5.61
CA GLN A 126 23.44 11.48 -6.34
C GLN A 126 24.36 10.88 -7.40
N ARG A 127 24.96 11.71 -8.27
CA ARG A 127 25.89 11.25 -9.32
C ARG A 127 27.04 10.40 -8.77
N LYS A 128 27.52 10.69 -7.56
CA LYS A 128 28.58 9.94 -6.88
C LYS A 128 28.10 8.65 -6.21
N ASN A 129 26.78 8.50 -6.01
CA ASN A 129 26.14 7.34 -5.43
C ASN A 129 24.85 7.01 -6.21
N PRO A 130 24.97 6.57 -7.48
CA PRO A 130 23.82 6.39 -8.37
C PRO A 130 22.99 5.14 -8.02
N ASN A 131 23.44 4.33 -7.08
CA ASN A 131 22.82 3.06 -6.70
C ASN A 131 21.99 3.17 -5.41
N ASP A 132 21.84 4.37 -4.84
CA ASP A 132 21.03 4.57 -3.64
C ASP A 132 19.54 4.67 -4.00
N TYR A 133 18.97 3.54 -4.41
CA TYR A 133 17.56 3.42 -4.74
C TYR A 133 17.02 2.05 -4.33
N PHE A 134 15.70 1.96 -4.28
CA PHE A 134 14.96 0.75 -3.93
C PHE A 134 13.90 0.47 -4.97
N PHE A 135 13.93 -0.72 -5.58
CA PHE A 135 12.91 -1.11 -6.55
C PHE A 135 11.56 -1.39 -5.87
N VAL A 136 10.49 -0.82 -6.40
CA VAL A 136 9.11 -1.04 -5.92
C VAL A 136 8.75 -2.53 -5.96
N GLU A 137 9.27 -3.27 -6.95
CA GLU A 137 9.08 -4.72 -7.09
C GLU A 137 9.45 -5.52 -5.83
N ASN A 138 10.45 -5.05 -5.09
CA ASN A 138 10.92 -5.72 -3.87
C ASN A 138 9.89 -5.70 -2.74
N ILE A 139 8.97 -4.72 -2.72
CA ILE A 139 7.86 -4.69 -1.76
C ILE A 139 6.96 -5.91 -1.96
N PHE A 140 6.58 -6.18 -3.22
CA PHE A 140 5.77 -7.35 -3.56
C PHE A 140 6.51 -8.65 -3.23
N SER A 141 7.81 -8.70 -3.49
CA SER A 141 8.64 -9.87 -3.14
C SER A 141 8.63 -10.13 -1.62
N HIS A 142 8.87 -9.11 -0.79
CA HIS A 142 8.92 -9.29 0.67
C HIS A 142 7.57 -9.61 1.29
N LEU A 143 6.47 -9.15 0.69
CA LEU A 143 5.10 -9.32 1.21
C LEU A 143 4.30 -10.43 0.50
N ASN A 144 4.94 -11.22 -0.37
CA ASN A 144 4.29 -12.35 -1.03
C ASN A 144 4.02 -13.51 -0.05
N SER A 145 3.23 -14.48 -0.49
CA SER A 145 2.83 -15.64 0.31
C SER A 145 4.01 -16.51 0.79
N VAL A 146 5.15 -16.47 0.09
CA VAL A 146 6.34 -17.27 0.42
C VAL A 146 7.14 -16.59 1.54
N ASN A 147 7.37 -15.28 1.42
CA ASN A 147 8.22 -14.52 2.33
C ASN A 147 7.46 -13.95 3.54
N CYS A 148 6.14 -13.78 3.42
CA CYS A 148 5.27 -13.28 4.48
C CYS A 148 4.01 -14.17 4.62
N PRO A 149 4.15 -15.41 5.12
CA PRO A 149 3.02 -16.33 5.23
C PRO A 149 1.93 -15.85 6.19
N ALA A 150 2.28 -15.00 7.16
CA ALA A 150 1.33 -14.41 8.11
C ALA A 150 0.27 -13.50 7.46
N LEU A 151 0.54 -13.00 6.24
CA LEU A 151 -0.35 -12.14 5.45
C LEU A 151 -0.98 -12.86 4.25
N ILE A 152 -0.94 -14.20 4.20
CA ILE A 152 -1.69 -14.98 3.21
C ILE A 152 -3.19 -14.69 3.38
N ASP A 153 -3.89 -14.50 2.26
CA ASP A 153 -5.32 -14.18 2.20
C ASP A 153 -5.76 -12.94 3.00
N LYS A 154 -4.82 -12.07 3.36
CA LYS A 154 -5.05 -10.78 4.02
C LYS A 154 -4.75 -9.63 3.06
N PRO A 155 -5.58 -8.56 3.02
CA PRO A 155 -5.30 -7.38 2.19
C PRO A 155 -3.98 -6.70 2.58
N LYS A 156 -3.16 -6.41 1.58
CA LYS A 156 -1.94 -5.61 1.69
C LYS A 156 -2.10 -4.36 0.84
N VAL A 157 -2.25 -3.21 1.47
CA VAL A 157 -2.41 -1.93 0.77
C VAL A 157 -1.06 -1.22 0.74
N ILE A 158 -0.57 -0.90 -0.46
CA ILE A 158 0.71 -0.24 -0.67
C ILE A 158 0.44 1.10 -1.34
N LEU A 159 0.83 2.19 -0.69
CA LEU A 159 0.71 3.55 -1.20
C LEU A 159 2.12 4.09 -1.47
N ILE A 160 2.41 4.44 -2.71
CA ILE A 160 3.69 5.01 -3.11
C ILE A 160 3.45 6.38 -3.72
N GLN A 161 4.01 7.41 -3.09
CA GLN A 161 4.09 8.75 -3.66
C GLN A 161 5.54 8.96 -4.12
N ALA A 162 5.77 8.78 -5.43
CA ALA A 162 7.07 8.96 -6.04
C ALA A 162 6.96 9.25 -7.55
N CYS A 163 7.95 9.91 -8.12
CA CYS A 163 7.99 10.16 -9.57
C CYS A 163 8.37 8.89 -10.35
N ARG A 164 8.03 8.84 -11.64
CA ARG A 164 8.48 7.78 -12.59
C ARG A 164 9.28 8.37 -13.76
N GLY A 165 10.27 9.21 -13.48
CA GLY A 165 11.06 9.91 -14.50
C GLY A 165 10.42 11.23 -14.98
N GLY A 166 10.18 12.15 -14.05
CA GLY A 166 9.73 13.52 -14.35
C GLY A 166 8.23 13.81 -14.17
N THR A 167 7.40 12.79 -13.93
CA THR A 167 6.00 12.97 -13.50
C THR A 167 5.82 12.37 -12.11
N THR A 168 5.39 13.19 -11.15
CA THR A 168 4.99 12.73 -9.81
C THR A 168 3.73 11.89 -9.93
N ILE A 169 3.77 10.65 -9.47
CA ILE A 169 2.62 9.74 -9.50
C ILE A 169 2.36 9.25 -8.09
N THR A 170 1.08 9.23 -7.70
CA THR A 170 0.64 8.45 -6.54
C THR A 170 0.15 7.11 -7.06
N CYS A 171 0.89 6.04 -6.77
CA CYS A 171 0.50 4.68 -7.08
C CYS A 171 -0.12 4.03 -5.84
N CYS A 172 -1.32 3.46 -6.00
CA CYS A 172 -1.94 2.61 -5.00
C CYS A 172 -1.97 1.19 -5.53
N TYR A 173 -1.38 0.26 -4.79
CA TYR A 173 -1.45 -1.18 -5.06
C TYR A 173 -2.21 -1.86 -3.93
N CYS A 174 -3.12 -2.75 -4.28
CA CYS A 174 -3.77 -3.65 -3.34
C CYS A 174 -3.41 -5.09 -3.73
N ILE A 175 -2.79 -5.83 -2.82
CA ILE A 175 -2.48 -7.24 -3.03
C ILE A 175 -3.43 -8.08 -2.18
N PHE A 176 -4.20 -8.95 -2.84
CA PHE A 176 -5.07 -9.91 -2.18
C PHE A 176 -5.02 -11.26 -2.90
N ARG A 177 -4.85 -12.35 -2.14
CA ARG A 177 -4.73 -13.73 -2.69
C ARG A 177 -3.71 -13.87 -3.83
N GLY A 178 -2.58 -13.18 -3.73
CA GLY A 178 -1.53 -13.20 -4.77
C GLY A 178 -1.87 -12.42 -6.05
N ARG A 179 -3.01 -11.74 -6.13
CA ARG A 179 -3.34 -10.80 -7.22
C ARG A 179 -2.99 -9.37 -6.79
N THR A 180 -2.26 -8.66 -7.63
CA THR A 180 -1.97 -7.23 -7.45
C THR A 180 -2.94 -6.42 -8.29
N LEU A 181 -3.70 -5.54 -7.64
CA LEU A 181 -4.57 -4.56 -8.27
C LEU A 181 -3.93 -3.18 -8.14
N GLN A 182 -3.63 -2.53 -9.26
CA GLN A 182 -3.18 -1.13 -9.25
C GLN A 182 -4.38 -0.21 -9.43
N VAL A 183 -4.65 0.63 -8.43
CA VAL A 183 -5.71 1.64 -8.45
C VAL A 183 -5.10 2.94 -8.96
N ASN A 184 -4.78 2.97 -10.25
CA ASN A 184 -4.59 4.13 -11.13
C ASN A 184 -4.14 3.62 -12.50
N GLY A 185 -5.07 3.59 -13.46
CA GLY A 185 -4.86 3.01 -14.79
C GLY A 185 -4.80 1.48 -14.75
N VAL A 186 -5.93 0.84 -15.01
CA VAL A 186 -6.11 -0.62 -15.02
C VAL A 186 -5.02 -1.30 -15.85
N LYS A 187 -4.10 -1.99 -15.17
CA LYS A 187 -3.39 -3.15 -15.69
C LYS A 187 -3.17 -4.13 -14.54
N THR A 188 -3.95 -5.19 -14.57
CA THR A 188 -3.62 -6.45 -13.89
C THR A 188 -2.39 -7.02 -14.60
N ILE A 189 -1.36 -7.39 -13.85
CA ILE A 189 -0.30 -8.29 -14.31
C ILE A 189 -0.73 -9.72 -14.00
#